data_AF-A0A699TS60-F1
#
_entry.id   AF-A0A699TS60-F1
#
_cell.length_a   1.000
_cell.length_b   1.000
_cell.length_c   1.000
_cell.angle_alpha   90.00
_cell.angle_beta   90.00
_cell.angle_gamma   90.00
#
_symmetry.space_group_name_H-M   'P 1'
#
loop_
_entity.id
_entity.type
_entity.pdbx_description
1 polymer ?
#
loop_
_entity_poly.entity_id
_entity_poly.type
_entity_poly.pdbx_seq_one_letter_code
_entity_poly.pdbx_strand_id
1 'polypeptide(L)'
;FLNEDPSSPLPSKEIKTKELKSVKSSIDETPELELKDLPSHLEYAFLEGTDKLPVIIAKDLKDDKKECLIKVLKSHKHAIAWKLSNIKGIDPQFCTHKILMEEDFKPAV
;
A
#
# COMPACT_ATOMS: atom_id res chain seq x y z
N PHE A 1 -55.96 -15.50 -16.57
CA PHE A 1 -55.82 -14.03 -16.51
C PHE A 1 -55.89 -13.59 -15.07
N LEU A 2 -54.74 -13.26 -14.48
CA LEU A 2 -54.50 -12.17 -13.52
C LEU A 2 -53.04 -12.32 -13.06
N ASN A 3 -52.18 -11.46 -13.60
CA ASN A 3 -50.89 -11.16 -12.99
C ASN A 3 -51.16 -10.24 -11.80
N GLU A 4 -50.51 -10.48 -10.67
CA GLU A 4 -50.11 -9.45 -9.71
C GLU A 4 -48.76 -9.93 -9.13
N ASP A 5 -47.72 -9.15 -9.41
CA ASP A 5 -46.38 -9.27 -8.84
C ASP A 5 -46.35 -8.51 -7.51
N PRO A 6 -45.91 -9.11 -6.39
CA PRO A 6 -45.38 -8.34 -5.28
C PRO A 6 -43.88 -8.54 -5.23
N SER A 7 -43.17 -7.57 -5.80
CA SER A 7 -41.85 -7.11 -5.36
C SER A 7 -41.74 -7.22 -3.84
N SER A 8 -41.10 -8.30 -3.37
CA SER A 8 -40.83 -8.52 -1.96
C SER A 8 -39.42 -7.98 -1.66
N PRO A 9 -39.27 -6.97 -0.78
CA PRO A 9 -37.95 -6.51 -0.41
C PRO A 9 -37.27 -7.57 0.47
N LEU A 10 -36.05 -7.95 0.07
CA LEU A 10 -35.15 -8.76 0.89
C LEU A 10 -34.98 -8.10 2.27
N PRO A 11 -34.94 -8.88 3.37
CA PRO A 11 -34.79 -8.31 4.70
C PRO A 11 -33.43 -7.62 4.82
N SER A 12 -33.47 -6.30 5.02
CA SER A 12 -32.35 -5.48 5.46
C SER A 12 -31.81 -6.08 6.77
N LYS A 13 -30.65 -6.74 6.69
CA LYS A 13 -29.92 -7.14 7.90
C LYS A 13 -29.44 -5.86 8.58
N GLU A 14 -30.12 -5.49 9.66
CA GLU A 14 -29.72 -4.42 10.55
C GLU A 14 -28.34 -4.75 11.13
N ILE A 15 -27.31 -4.08 10.60
CA ILE A 15 -25.95 -4.16 11.13
C ILE A 15 -25.96 -3.35 12.42
N LYS A 16 -26.11 -4.07 13.53
CA LYS A 16 -26.02 -3.54 14.89
C LYS A 16 -24.65 -2.88 15.07
N THR A 17 -24.64 -1.56 15.03
CA THR A 17 -23.50 -0.68 15.33
C THR A 17 -23.10 -0.87 16.78
N LYS A 18 -22.15 -1.79 16.99
CA LYS A 18 -21.45 -1.96 18.27
C LYS A 18 -20.34 -0.93 18.25
N GLU A 19 -20.47 0.06 19.12
CA GLU A 19 -19.54 1.15 19.39
C GLU A 19 -18.07 0.67 19.32
N LEU A 20 -17.39 1.03 18.23
CA LEU A 20 -15.97 0.76 18.06
C LEU A 20 -15.22 1.67 19.03
N LYS A 21 -14.85 1.11 20.18
CA LYS A 21 -13.88 1.69 21.10
C LYS A 21 -12.69 2.16 20.29
N SER A 22 -12.39 3.45 20.40
CA SER A 22 -11.27 4.14 19.78
C SER A 22 -9.97 3.36 19.98
N VAL A 23 -9.61 2.54 19.00
CA VAL A 23 -8.26 2.02 18.85
C VAL A 23 -7.48 3.18 18.27
N LYS A 24 -6.66 3.81 19.12
CA LYS A 24 -5.72 4.85 18.72
C LYS A 24 -5.05 4.41 17.42
N SER A 25 -5.33 5.14 16.35
CA SER A 25 -4.73 4.94 15.04
C SER A 25 -3.23 5.16 15.17
N SER A 26 -2.45 4.08 15.23
CA SER A 26 -1.04 4.08 14.89
C SER A 26 -0.92 4.24 13.36
N ILE A 27 -1.34 5.39 12.84
CA ILE A 27 -1.41 5.71 11.40
C ILE A 27 -0.59 6.97 11.07
N ASP A 28 0.13 7.55 12.03
CA ASP A 28 0.86 8.80 11.79
C ASP A 28 2.37 8.67 11.73
N GLU A 29 2.95 7.59 12.25
CA GLU A 29 4.40 7.40 12.17
C GLU A 29 4.73 6.77 10.81
N THR A 30 5.08 7.65 9.86
CA THR A 30 5.72 7.23 8.61
C THR A 30 6.97 6.46 9.01
N PRO A 31 7.13 5.17 8.65
CA PRO A 31 8.29 4.40 9.05
C PRO A 31 9.55 5.17 8.68
N GLU A 32 10.46 5.38 9.64
CA GLU A 32 11.77 5.95 9.36
C GLU A 32 12.42 5.07 8.27
N LEU A 33 12.79 5.69 7.16
CA LEU A 33 13.17 4.97 5.96
C LEU A 33 14.57 4.37 6.14
N GLU A 34 14.64 3.17 6.71
CA GLU A 34 15.88 2.40 6.77
C GLU A 34 16.22 1.83 5.38
N LEU A 35 17.10 2.53 4.64
CA LEU A 35 17.67 1.99 3.41
C LEU A 35 18.50 0.74 3.71
N LYS A 36 18.34 -0.29 2.88
CA LYS A 36 19.12 -1.52 3.00
C LYS A 36 20.40 -1.41 2.17
N ASP A 37 21.40 -2.20 2.52
CA ASP A 37 22.58 -2.35 1.68
C ASP A 37 22.20 -2.96 0.32
N LEU A 38 22.69 -2.33 -0.75
CA LEU A 38 22.41 -2.77 -2.12
C LEU A 38 23.58 -3.57 -2.70
N PRO A 39 23.28 -4.53 -3.60
CA PRO A 39 24.28 -5.13 -4.48
C PRO A 39 25.05 -4.07 -5.29
N SER A 40 26.30 -4.35 -5.65
CA SER A 40 27.20 -3.39 -6.31
C SER A 40 26.72 -2.85 -7.67
N HIS A 41 25.82 -3.56 -8.35
CA HIS A 41 25.25 -3.19 -9.65
C HIS A 41 23.99 -2.31 -9.52
N LEU A 42 23.53 -2.05 -8.29
CA LEU A 42 22.35 -1.22 -8.01
C LEU A 42 22.75 0.03 -7.22
N GLU A 43 21.97 1.08 -7.38
CA GLU A 43 22.11 2.33 -6.61
C GLU A 43 20.74 2.92 -6.28
N TYR A 44 20.70 3.73 -5.23
CA TYR A 44 19.52 4.51 -4.89
C TYR A 44 19.48 5.82 -5.68
N ALA A 45 18.28 6.16 -6.15
CA ALA A 45 17.96 7.49 -6.64
C ALA A 45 16.69 7.99 -5.97
N PHE A 46 16.57 9.30 -5.77
CA PHE A 46 15.47 9.90 -5.03
C PHE A 46 14.52 10.64 -5.97
N LEU A 47 13.23 10.33 -5.86
CA LEU A 47 12.20 10.99 -6.66
C LEU A 47 11.73 12.31 -6.03
N GLU A 48 11.96 12.53 -4.74
CA GLU A 48 11.56 13.74 -4.03
C GLU A 48 12.59 14.15 -2.96
N GLY A 49 13.09 15.39 -3.02
CA GLY A 49 14.14 15.85 -2.11
C GLY A 49 15.43 15.01 -2.21
N THR A 50 16.19 14.96 -1.11
CA THR A 50 17.45 14.21 -1.01
C THR A 50 17.30 12.85 -0.30
N ASP A 51 16.15 12.61 0.33
CA ASP A 51 15.95 11.52 1.30
C ASP A 51 14.56 10.87 1.18
N LYS A 52 13.69 11.33 0.28
CA LYS A 52 12.32 10.82 0.15
C LYS A 52 12.12 10.07 -1.16
N LEU A 53 11.24 9.07 -1.10
CA LEU A 53 10.85 8.23 -2.24
C LEU A 53 12.08 7.64 -2.97
N PRO A 54 12.90 6.84 -2.27
CA PRO A 54 14.02 6.15 -2.89
C PRO A 54 13.49 5.11 -3.90
N VAL A 55 14.11 5.07 -5.06
CA VAL A 55 13.97 4.03 -6.06
C VAL A 55 15.32 3.38 -6.27
N ILE A 56 15.32 2.07 -6.52
CA ILE A 56 16.52 1.31 -6.83
C ILE A 56 16.66 1.26 -8.35
N ILE A 57 17.79 1.70 -8.88
CA ILE A 57 18.10 1.68 -10.31
C ILE A 57 19.41 0.95 -10.57
N ALA A 58 19.66 0.55 -11.81
CA ALA A 58 20.93 -0.02 -12.20
C ALA A 58 22.03 1.05 -12.23
N LYS A 59 23.15 0.76 -11.55
CA LYS A 59 24.31 1.65 -11.46
C LYS A 59 25.02 1.83 -12.81
N ASP A 60 24.98 0.82 -13.66
CA ASP A 60 25.69 0.78 -14.94
C ASP A 60 24.96 1.52 -16.08
N LEU A 61 23.86 2.22 -15.77
CA LEU A 61 23.17 3.06 -16.75
C LEU A 61 24.03 4.27 -17.14
N LYS A 62 24.03 4.63 -18.42
CA LYS A 62 24.63 5.89 -18.87
C LYS A 62 23.90 7.07 -18.23
N ASP A 63 24.61 8.14 -17.88
CA ASP A 63 24.06 9.31 -17.20
C ASP A 63 22.82 9.90 -17.91
N ASP A 64 22.86 10.05 -19.24
CA ASP A 64 21.71 10.52 -20.04
C ASP A 64 20.45 9.65 -19.83
N LYS A 65 20.65 8.33 -19.69
CA LYS A 65 19.56 7.36 -19.50
C LYS A 65 19.07 7.38 -18.06
N LYS A 66 19.96 7.53 -17.08
CA LYS A 66 19.59 7.73 -15.67
C LYS A 66 18.72 8.97 -15.52
N GLU A 67 19.16 10.12 -16.06
CA GLU A 67 18.41 11.37 -15.95
C GLU A 67 17.01 11.25 -16.58
N CYS A 68 16.95 10.67 -17.79
CA CYS A 68 15.67 10.44 -18.48
C CYS A 68 14.75 9.52 -17.66
N LEU A 69 15.28 8.42 -17.12
CA LEU A 69 14.53 7.50 -16.27
C LEU A 69 14.00 8.21 -15.02
N ILE A 70 14.85 8.92 -14.27
CA ILE A 70 14.45 9.65 -13.07
C ILE A 70 13.38 10.70 -13.39
N LYS A 71 13.48 11.39 -14.53
CA LYS A 71 12.47 12.35 -14.96
C LYS A 71 11.11 11.69 -15.18
N VAL A 72 11.06 10.55 -15.88
CA VAL A 72 9.81 9.80 -16.07
C VAL A 72 9.25 9.32 -14.74
N LEU A 73 10.09 8.74 -13.87
CA LEU A 73 9.65 8.27 -12.55
C LEU A 73 9.11 9.41 -11.67
N LYS A 74 9.74 10.60 -11.72
CA LYS A 74 9.24 11.81 -11.03
C LYS A 74 7.86 12.24 -11.53
N SER A 75 7.62 12.20 -12.85
CA SER A 75 6.31 12.50 -13.43
C SER A 75 5.22 11.51 -13.02
N HIS A 76 5.59 10.26 -12.73
CA HIS A 76 4.64 9.19 -12.37
C HIS A 76 4.74 8.76 -10.89
N LYS A 77 5.25 9.62 -10.01
CA LYS A 77 5.50 9.28 -8.60
C LYS A 77 4.28 8.72 -7.85
N HIS A 78 3.07 9.17 -8.18
CA HIS A 78 1.83 8.69 -7.55
C HIS A 78 1.50 7.22 -7.86
N ALA A 79 1.96 6.71 -9.00
CA ALA A 79 1.80 5.31 -9.36
C ALA A 79 2.87 4.42 -8.72
N ILE A 80 3.97 4.99 -8.23
CA ILE A 80 5.12 4.23 -7.69
C ILE A 80 5.11 4.27 -6.16
N ALA A 81 4.84 5.43 -5.57
CA ALA A 81 4.74 5.65 -4.14
C ALA A 81 3.36 5.24 -3.60
N TRP A 82 2.90 4.02 -3.94
CA TRP A 82 1.61 3.51 -3.47
C TRP A 82 1.61 3.39 -1.95
N LYS A 83 1.03 4.38 -1.28
CA LYS A 83 0.53 4.25 0.08
C LYS A 83 -0.71 3.38 0.02
N LEU A 84 -0.92 2.51 1.02
CA LEU A 84 -2.09 1.62 1.10
C LEU A 84 -3.42 2.38 0.94
N SER A 85 -3.45 3.64 1.39
CA SER A 85 -4.58 4.57 1.25
C SER A 85 -4.96 4.93 -0.21
N ASN A 86 -4.06 4.71 -1.18
CA ASN A 86 -4.28 5.06 -2.57
C ASN A 86 -5.02 3.95 -3.36
N ILE A 87 -5.24 2.78 -2.75
CA ILE A 87 -5.93 1.66 -3.40
C ILE A 87 -7.44 1.80 -3.18
N LYS A 88 -8.14 2.23 -4.22
CA LYS A 88 -9.60 2.44 -4.16
C LYS A 88 -10.32 1.13 -3.85
N GLY A 89 -11.09 1.09 -2.76
CA GLY A 89 -11.83 -0.09 -2.30
C GLY A 89 -11.09 -0.94 -1.27
N ILE A 90 -9.84 -0.62 -0.95
CA ILE A 90 -9.14 -1.18 0.21
C ILE A 90 -9.17 -0.13 1.32
N ASP A 91 -9.96 -0.42 2.36
CA ASP A 91 -9.92 0.35 3.59
C ASP A 91 -8.80 -0.22 4.48
N PRO A 92 -7.78 0.58 4.86
CA PRO A 92 -6.72 0.17 5.79
C PRO A 92 -7.26 -0.41 7.11
N GLN A 93 -8.45 0.01 7.54
CA GLN A 93 -9.11 -0.49 8.74
C GLN A 93 -9.55 -1.96 8.59
N PHE A 94 -9.90 -2.39 7.37
CA PHE A 94 -10.33 -3.75 7.06
C PHE A 94 -9.17 -4.65 6.56
N CYS A 95 -8.06 -4.05 6.10
CA CYS A 95 -6.82 -4.75 5.77
C CYS A 95 -5.94 -5.09 6.99
N THR A 96 -6.56 -5.35 8.14
CA THR A 96 -5.92 -5.97 9.31
C THR A 96 -6.05 -7.50 9.25
N HIS A 97 -5.75 -8.09 8.10
CA HIS A 97 -5.60 -9.55 8.02
C HIS A 97 -4.28 -9.90 8.72
N LYS A 98 -4.35 -9.93 10.06
CA LYS A 98 -3.29 -10.45 10.92
C LYS A 98 -3.26 -11.95 10.65
N ILE A 99 -2.29 -12.39 9.86
CA ILE A 99 -2.01 -13.82 9.73
C ILE A 99 -1.57 -14.26 11.12
N LEU A 100 -2.46 -14.96 11.83
CA LEU A 100 -2.15 -15.54 13.12
C LEU A 100 -1.21 -16.72 12.85
N MET A 101 0.08 -16.52 13.11
CA MET A 101 1.03 -17.63 13.24
C MET A 101 0.97 -18.12 14.69
N GLU A 102 1.01 -19.44 14.87
CA GLU A 102 1.21 -20.03 16.20
C GLU A 102 2.58 -19.63 16.74
N GLU A 103 2.72 -19.49 18.07
CA GLU A 103 3.95 -19.02 18.75
C GLU A 103 5.19 -19.85 18.38
N ASP A 104 5.00 -21.09 17.96
CA ASP A 104 6.08 -22.03 17.64
C ASP A 104 6.33 -22.18 16.13
N PHE A 105 5.67 -21.39 15.28
CA PHE A 105 5.84 -21.52 13.83
C PHE A 105 7.20 -20.95 13.40
N LYS A 106 8.06 -21.83 12.88
CA LYS A 106 9.28 -21.43 12.18
C LYS A 106 9.02 -21.30 10.69
N PRO A 107 9.20 -20.11 10.08
CA PRO A 107 9.20 -19.99 8.63
C PRO A 107 10.37 -20.80 8.06
N ALA A 108 10.06 -21.74 7.17
CA ALA A 108 11.05 -22.44 6.37
C ALA A 108 11.29 -21.63 5.08
N VAL A 109 12.57 -21.53 4.67
CA VAL A 109 13.02 -20.92 3.41
C VAL A 109 13.23 -22.03 2.38
#